data_AF-A0A0F2CF12-F1
#
_entry.id   AF-A0A0F2CF12-F1
#
_cell.length_a   1.000
_cell.length_b   1.000
_cell.length_c   1.000
_cell.angle_alpha   90.00
_cell.angle_beta   90.00
_cell.angle_gamma   90.00
#
_symmetry.space_group_name_H-M   'P 1'
#
loop_
_entity.id
_entity.type
_entity.pdbx_description
1 polymer ?
#
loop_
_entity_poly.entity_id
_entity_poly.type
_entity_poly.pdbx_seq_one_letter_code
_entity_poly.pdbx_strand_id
1 'polypeptide(L)'
;MNTSLELRSTRAARRAARRRAHHLVTADEHSLADLEMFLATLPLCASGRIFIEVPEVSDIGVIDAPGRMTVTWLARGQRSGTPGSGRSCAPGQALARATCAWADEMMCDDEIETHVTLLGGYLGTADIVDHLTTALDVEPSRIQAPERFGLLPTDR
;
A
#
# COMPACT_ATOMS: atom_id res chain seq x y z
N MET A 1 -16.18 4.83 44.95
CA MET A 1 -15.82 3.79 43.96
C MET A 1 -16.19 4.31 42.57
N ASN A 2 -15.27 4.97 41.85
CA ASN A 2 -15.54 5.50 40.49
C ASN A 2 -14.36 5.32 39.50
N THR A 3 -13.38 4.51 39.87
CA THR A 3 -12.10 4.37 39.14
C THR A 3 -12.21 3.56 37.84
N SER A 4 -13.30 2.81 37.65
CA SER A 4 -13.44 1.85 36.54
C SER A 4 -13.91 2.48 35.21
N LEU A 5 -14.56 3.65 35.25
CA LEU A 5 -15.04 4.38 34.06
C LEU A 5 -13.93 5.24 33.43
N GLU A 6 -13.12 5.90 34.26
CA GLU A 6 -11.95 6.70 33.85
C GLU A 6 -10.89 5.85 33.12
N LEU A 7 -10.59 4.64 33.60
CA LEU A 7 -9.62 3.75 32.95
C LEU A 7 -10.08 3.25 31.56
N ARG A 8 -11.38 3.07 31.34
CA ARG A 8 -11.96 2.64 30.05
C ARG A 8 -11.82 3.72 28.97
N SER A 9 -11.98 4.99 29.33
CA SER A 9 -11.74 6.15 28.47
C SER A 9 -10.31 6.15 27.90
N THR A 10 -9.30 5.86 28.74
CA THR A 10 -7.90 5.90 28.29
C THR A 10 -7.48 4.75 27.37
N ARG A 11 -8.15 3.59 27.41
CA ARG A 11 -7.90 2.50 26.44
C ARG A 11 -8.61 2.75 25.12
N ALA A 12 -9.85 3.25 25.15
CA ALA A 12 -10.60 3.62 23.96
C ALA A 12 -9.89 4.74 23.19
N ALA A 13 -9.46 5.80 23.88
CA ALA A 13 -8.67 6.89 23.29
C ALA A 13 -7.34 6.40 22.71
N ARG A 14 -6.61 5.51 23.40
CA ARG A 14 -5.39 4.90 22.85
C ARG A 14 -5.66 3.89 21.73
N ARG A 15 -6.87 3.35 21.58
CA ARG A 15 -7.26 2.44 20.49
C ARG A 15 -7.68 3.25 19.26
N ALA A 16 -8.40 4.35 19.45
CA ALA A 16 -8.67 5.36 18.44
C ALA A 16 -7.36 6.01 17.95
N ALA A 17 -6.45 6.38 18.85
CA ALA A 17 -5.12 6.89 18.48
C ALA A 17 -4.22 5.84 17.79
N ARG A 18 -4.52 4.54 17.91
CA ARG A 18 -3.82 3.48 17.16
C ARG A 18 -4.46 3.18 15.80
N ARG A 19 -5.67 3.70 15.53
CA ARG A 19 -6.33 3.69 14.21
C ARG A 19 -5.87 4.85 13.33
N ARG A 20 -4.72 5.47 13.63
CA ARG A 20 -4.38 6.81 13.13
C ARG A 20 -4.09 6.91 11.63
N ALA A 21 -3.82 5.80 10.96
CA ALA A 21 -3.94 5.65 9.51
C ALA A 21 -3.51 4.23 9.14
N HIS A 22 -3.98 3.75 7.99
CA HIS A 22 -3.35 2.62 7.30
C HIS A 22 -2.27 3.12 6.35
N HIS A 23 -1.22 2.31 6.18
CA HIS A 23 -0.25 2.49 5.10
C HIS A 23 -0.48 1.44 4.03
N LEU A 24 -0.65 1.87 2.79
CA LEU A 24 -0.67 1.01 1.61
C LEU A 24 0.59 1.30 0.81
N VAL A 25 1.52 0.34 0.81
CA VAL A 25 2.85 0.50 0.22
C VAL A 25 3.01 -0.47 -0.94
N THR A 26 3.55 -0.01 -2.06
CA THR A 26 3.88 -0.88 -3.19
C THR A 26 5.36 -0.77 -3.55
N ALA A 27 5.94 -1.88 -3.99
CA ALA A 27 7.31 -1.96 -4.47
C ALA A 27 7.45 -3.03 -5.56
N ASP A 28 8.60 -3.04 -6.22
CA ASP A 28 9.01 -4.01 -7.24
C ASP A 28 10.47 -4.46 -7.01
N GLU A 29 11.00 -5.31 -7.89
CA GLU A 29 12.38 -5.81 -7.81
C GLU A 29 13.47 -4.72 -7.81
N HIS A 30 13.15 -3.50 -8.23
CA HIS A 30 14.10 -2.39 -8.35
C HIS A 30 14.03 -1.42 -7.16
N SER A 31 12.99 -1.52 -6.33
CA SER A 31 12.69 -0.57 -5.25
C SER A 31 12.74 -1.19 -3.86
N LEU A 32 13.29 -2.39 -3.70
CA LEU A 32 13.40 -3.08 -2.40
C LEU A 32 14.21 -2.29 -1.37
N ALA A 33 15.32 -1.66 -1.79
CA ALA A 33 16.11 -0.82 -0.88
C ALA A 33 15.34 0.44 -0.44
N ASP A 34 14.62 1.08 -1.37
CA ASP A 34 13.78 2.24 -1.07
C ASP A 34 12.62 1.87 -0.14
N LEU A 35 12.05 0.66 -0.32
CA LEU A 35 11.04 0.11 0.57
C LEU A 35 11.58 -0.06 1.99
N GLU A 36 12.73 -0.72 2.17
CA GLU A 36 13.31 -0.92 3.51
C GLU A 36 13.63 0.42 4.20
N MET A 37 14.20 1.38 3.44
CA MET A 37 14.45 2.73 3.96
C MET A 37 13.16 3.41 4.40
N PHE A 38 12.10 3.32 3.59
CA PHE A 38 10.80 3.88 3.94
C PHE A 38 10.21 3.22 5.20
N LEU A 39 10.19 1.88 5.26
CA LEU A 39 9.64 1.14 6.39
C LEU A 39 10.37 1.44 7.70
N ALA A 40 11.68 1.69 7.66
CA ALA A 40 12.48 2.09 8.82
C ALA A 40 12.07 3.46 9.41
N THR A 41 11.41 4.32 8.62
CA THR A 41 10.89 5.61 9.10
C THR A 41 9.52 5.50 9.76
N LEU A 42 8.81 4.38 9.55
CA LEU A 42 7.45 4.23 10.05
C LEU A 42 7.45 4.01 11.58
N PRO A 43 6.44 4.52 12.29
CA PRO A 43 6.25 4.21 13.70
C PRO A 43 6.09 2.70 13.94
N LEU A 44 6.55 2.19 15.08
CA LEU A 44 6.40 0.78 15.46
C LEU A 44 4.95 0.26 15.48
N CYS A 45 3.98 1.16 15.60
CA CYS A 45 2.55 0.84 15.59
C CYS A 45 1.89 1.05 14.22
N ALA A 46 2.66 1.39 13.18
CA ALA A 46 2.18 1.51 11.80
C ALA A 46 1.51 0.20 11.39
N SER A 47 0.34 0.32 10.76
CA SER A 47 -0.50 -0.81 10.35
C SER A 47 -0.84 -0.66 8.88
N GLY A 48 -0.91 -1.75 8.13
CA GLY A 48 -1.09 -1.61 6.69
C GLY A 48 -0.78 -2.84 5.86
N ARG A 49 -0.70 -2.63 4.54
CA ARG A 49 -0.33 -3.65 3.56
C ARG A 49 0.87 -3.19 2.75
N ILE A 50 1.72 -4.15 2.41
CA ILE A 50 2.86 -3.97 1.52
C ILE A 50 2.71 -5.00 0.41
N PHE A 51 2.59 -4.55 -0.82
CA PHE A 51 2.60 -5.42 -2.00
C PHE A 51 3.93 -5.26 -2.73
N ILE A 52 4.59 -6.38 -3.02
CA ILE A 52 5.89 -6.39 -3.70
C ILE A 52 5.78 -7.30 -4.91
N GLU A 53 5.94 -6.74 -6.10
CA GLU A 53 6.02 -7.54 -7.33
C GLU A 53 7.46 -7.93 -7.64
N VAL A 54 7.66 -9.17 -8.08
CA VAL A 54 8.96 -9.68 -8.51
C VAL A 54 8.79 -10.56 -9.76
N PRO A 55 9.85 -10.76 -10.57
CA PRO A 55 9.80 -11.61 -11.75
C PRO A 55 9.35 -13.03 -11.39
N GLU A 56 10.08 -13.68 -10.47
CA GLU A 56 9.91 -15.10 -10.15
C GLU A 56 9.82 -15.37 -8.65
N VAL A 57 9.39 -16.58 -8.30
CA VAL A 57 9.29 -17.02 -6.89
C VAL A 57 10.66 -17.05 -6.21
N SER A 58 11.74 -17.27 -6.96
CA SER A 58 13.12 -17.24 -6.46
C SER A 58 13.57 -15.86 -5.97
N ASP A 59 12.89 -14.81 -6.41
CA ASP A 59 13.23 -13.42 -6.07
C ASP A 59 12.54 -12.97 -4.77
N ILE A 60 11.73 -13.84 -4.16
CA ILE A 60 11.07 -13.57 -2.88
C ILE A 60 12.12 -13.55 -1.76
N GLY A 61 12.11 -12.47 -0.98
CA GLY A 61 13.00 -12.27 0.14
C GLY A 61 12.29 -12.06 1.47
N VAL A 62 13.06 -11.59 2.45
CA VAL A 62 12.57 -11.13 3.75
C VAL A 62 12.61 -9.61 3.74
N ILE A 63 11.53 -8.97 4.20
CA ILE A 63 11.45 -7.54 4.43
C ILE A 63 11.12 -7.32 5.91
N ASP A 64 11.90 -6.49 6.59
CA ASP A 64 11.60 -6.10 7.97
C ASP A 64 10.54 -5.01 7.97
N ALA A 65 9.30 -5.38 8.31
CA ALA A 65 8.17 -4.49 8.35
C ALA A 65 7.65 -4.34 9.79
N PRO A 66 7.07 -3.18 10.17
CA PRO A 66 6.41 -3.02 11.46
C PRO A 66 5.39 -4.14 11.72
N GLY A 67 5.32 -4.64 12.95
CA GLY A 67 4.60 -5.88 13.28
C GLY A 67 3.07 -5.89 13.06
N ARG A 68 2.47 -4.78 12.62
CA ARG A 68 1.05 -4.70 12.21
C ARG A 68 0.88 -4.49 10.70
N MET A 69 1.95 -4.60 9.92
CA MET A 69 1.93 -4.58 8.47
C MET A 69 2.02 -6.00 7.92
N THR A 70 1.34 -6.25 6.80
CA THR A 70 1.43 -7.54 6.10
C THR A 70 2.15 -7.35 4.77
N VAL A 71 3.26 -8.06 4.59
CA VAL A 71 4.01 -8.12 3.32
C VAL A 71 3.44 -9.24 2.46
N THR A 72 3.10 -8.92 1.21
CA THR A 72 2.58 -9.86 0.21
C THR A 72 3.45 -9.81 -1.04
N TRP A 73 4.06 -10.95 -1.38
CA TRP A 73 4.90 -11.08 -2.57
C TRP A 73 4.11 -11.57 -3.78
N LEU A 74 4.38 -10.97 -4.93
CA LEU A 74 3.68 -11.17 -6.18
C LEU A 74 4.67 -11.57 -7.30
N ALA A 75 5.05 -12.84 -7.36
CA ALA A 75 5.82 -13.41 -8.48
C ALA A 75 5.01 -13.39 -9.80
N ARG A 76 5.29 -12.45 -10.70
CA ARG A 76 4.51 -12.27 -11.94
C ARG A 76 4.66 -13.43 -12.94
N GLY A 77 5.78 -14.14 -12.93
CA GLY A 77 6.03 -15.30 -13.81
C GLY A 77 5.03 -16.46 -13.62
N GLN A 78 4.40 -16.54 -12.44
CA GLN A 78 3.37 -17.54 -12.12
C GLN A 78 1.94 -17.05 -12.37
N ARG A 79 1.75 -15.85 -12.95
CA ARG A 79 0.45 -15.20 -13.10
C ARG A 79 0.10 -14.94 -14.56
N SER A 80 -1.18 -15.07 -14.88
CA SER A 80 -1.73 -14.62 -16.16
C SER A 80 -1.92 -13.10 -16.18
N GLY A 81 -1.86 -12.53 -17.37
CA GLY A 81 -2.17 -11.13 -17.63
C GLY A 81 -3.68 -10.89 -17.62
N THR A 82 -4.15 -10.02 -18.52
CA THR A 82 -5.57 -9.66 -18.57
C THR A 82 -6.42 -10.89 -18.88
N PRO A 83 -7.51 -11.15 -18.14
CA PRO A 83 -8.41 -12.27 -18.41
C PRO A 83 -8.84 -12.29 -19.89
N GLY A 84 -8.82 -13.48 -20.51
CA GLY A 84 -9.17 -13.66 -21.91
C GLY A 84 -8.07 -13.28 -22.93
N SER A 85 -6.96 -12.65 -22.52
CA SER A 85 -5.89 -12.26 -23.46
C SER A 85 -4.93 -13.40 -23.83
N GLY A 86 -4.86 -14.46 -23.01
CA GLY A 86 -3.87 -15.54 -23.14
C GLY A 86 -2.42 -15.10 -22.89
N ARG A 87 -2.19 -13.85 -22.44
CA ARG A 87 -0.85 -13.29 -22.19
C ARG A 87 -0.38 -13.60 -20.77
N SER A 88 0.94 -13.63 -20.59
CA SER A 88 1.56 -13.61 -19.26
C SER A 88 1.32 -12.26 -18.57
N CYS A 89 1.47 -12.25 -17.25
CA CYS A 89 1.40 -11.02 -16.46
C CYS A 89 2.55 -10.08 -16.84
N ALA A 90 2.22 -8.87 -17.29
CA ALA A 90 3.21 -7.84 -17.54
C ALA A 90 3.77 -7.25 -16.23
N PRO A 91 4.97 -6.64 -16.26
CA PRO A 91 5.48 -5.88 -15.12
C PRO A 91 4.50 -4.80 -14.64
N GLY A 92 4.31 -4.68 -13.34
CA GLY A 92 3.37 -3.78 -12.67
C GLY A 92 1.93 -4.31 -12.63
N GLN A 93 1.57 -5.30 -13.44
CA GLN A 93 0.18 -5.74 -13.56
C GLN A 93 -0.30 -6.57 -12.37
N ALA A 94 0.56 -7.38 -11.73
CA ALA A 94 0.16 -8.08 -10.51
C ALA A 94 0.06 -7.10 -9.34
N LEU A 95 1.02 -6.15 -9.28
CA LEU A 95 1.05 -5.09 -8.28
C LEU A 95 -0.22 -4.24 -8.31
N ALA A 96 -0.58 -3.71 -9.48
CA ALA A 96 -1.76 -2.88 -9.66
C ALA A 96 -3.04 -3.62 -9.29
N ARG A 97 -3.23 -4.84 -9.81
CA ARG A 97 -4.42 -5.66 -9.48
C ARG A 97 -4.57 -5.92 -7.99
N ALA A 98 -3.49 -6.32 -7.30
CA ALA A 98 -3.55 -6.61 -5.88
C ALA A 98 -3.85 -5.35 -5.05
N THR A 99 -3.26 -4.22 -5.43
CA THR A 99 -3.41 -2.94 -4.75
C THR A 99 -4.83 -2.39 -4.92
N CYS A 100 -5.35 -2.35 -6.16
CA CYS A 100 -6.70 -1.87 -6.43
C CYS A 100 -7.75 -2.76 -5.79
N ALA A 101 -7.62 -4.09 -5.87
CA ALA A 101 -8.55 -5.00 -5.20
C ALA A 101 -8.58 -4.81 -3.68
N TRP A 102 -7.41 -4.57 -3.06
CA TRP A 102 -7.37 -4.26 -1.63
C TRP A 102 -8.03 -2.91 -1.32
N ALA A 103 -7.76 -1.88 -2.14
CA ALA A 103 -8.34 -0.56 -1.96
C ALA A 103 -9.87 -0.57 -2.13
N ASP A 104 -10.37 -1.27 -3.13
CA ASP A 104 -11.81 -1.46 -3.39
C ASP A 104 -12.55 -2.11 -2.22
N GLU A 105 -11.88 -2.96 -1.43
CA GLU A 105 -12.49 -3.61 -0.27
C GLU A 105 -12.32 -2.80 1.02
N MET A 106 -11.19 -2.11 1.19
CA MET A 106 -10.77 -1.56 2.49
C MET A 106 -10.87 -0.04 2.60
N MET A 107 -10.94 0.68 1.48
CA MET A 107 -11.04 2.15 1.46
C MET A 107 -12.47 2.65 1.25
N CYS A 108 -13.48 1.78 1.42
CA CYS A 108 -14.90 2.16 1.27
C CYS A 108 -15.42 3.08 2.39
N ASP A 109 -14.79 3.06 3.57
CA ASP A 109 -15.23 3.80 4.75
C ASP A 109 -14.24 4.92 5.09
N ASP A 110 -14.72 6.17 5.14
CA ASP A 110 -13.93 7.36 5.49
C ASP A 110 -13.43 7.37 6.95
N GLU A 111 -13.76 6.37 7.76
CA GLU A 111 -13.38 6.30 9.17
C GLU A 111 -11.88 6.08 9.39
N ILE A 112 -11.16 5.52 8.39
CA ILE A 112 -9.74 5.22 8.50
C ILE A 112 -8.97 5.82 7.33
N GLU A 113 -8.24 6.88 7.62
CA GLU A 113 -7.33 7.49 6.67
C GLU A 113 -6.26 6.50 6.19
N THR A 114 -6.03 6.43 4.89
CA THR A 114 -5.01 5.57 4.28
C THR A 114 -3.98 6.42 3.54
N HIS A 115 -2.71 6.31 3.95
CA HIS A 115 -1.57 6.90 3.27
C HIS A 115 -1.04 5.90 2.25
N VAL A 116 -0.94 6.32 0.99
CA VAL A 116 -0.50 5.47 -0.11
C VAL A 116 0.91 5.86 -0.52
N THR A 117 1.83 4.89 -0.57
CA THR A 117 3.22 5.10 -1.00
C THR A 117 3.58 4.11 -2.10
N LEU A 118 3.78 4.60 -3.32
CA LEU A 118 4.00 3.80 -4.52
C LEU A 118 5.45 3.88 -4.95
N LEU A 119 6.24 2.83 -4.73
CA LEU A 119 7.67 2.80 -5.04
C LEU A 119 7.99 2.00 -6.32
N GLY A 120 7.00 1.32 -6.90
CA GLY A 120 7.18 0.50 -8.09
C GLY A 120 7.39 1.28 -9.39
N GLY A 121 7.57 0.55 -10.48
CA GLY A 121 7.72 1.09 -11.83
C GLY A 121 6.50 1.89 -12.32
N TYR A 122 6.72 2.66 -13.40
CA TYR A 122 5.74 3.60 -13.94
C TYR A 122 4.38 2.96 -14.27
N LEU A 123 4.36 1.85 -15.02
CA LEU A 123 3.11 1.27 -15.51
C LEU A 123 2.16 0.86 -14.37
N GLY A 124 2.66 0.09 -13.40
CA GLY A 124 1.86 -0.31 -12.25
C GLY A 124 1.45 0.89 -11.40
N THR A 125 2.35 1.86 -11.20
CA THR A 125 2.05 3.08 -10.44
C THR A 125 0.97 3.93 -11.11
N ALA A 126 1.04 4.10 -12.43
CA ALA A 126 0.05 4.86 -13.20
C ALA A 126 -1.33 4.23 -13.10
N ASP A 127 -1.43 2.90 -13.28
CA ASP A 127 -2.70 2.16 -13.16
C ASP A 127 -3.29 2.30 -11.75
N ILE A 128 -2.45 2.24 -10.71
CA ILE A 128 -2.90 2.42 -9.31
C ILE A 128 -3.38 3.86 -9.07
N VAL A 129 -2.61 4.87 -9.49
CA VAL A 129 -2.99 6.28 -9.30
C VAL A 129 -4.31 6.59 -10.01
N ASP A 130 -4.45 6.14 -11.26
CA ASP A 130 -5.68 6.32 -12.03
C ASP A 130 -6.88 5.70 -11.30
N HIS A 131 -6.75 4.44 -10.85
CA HIS A 131 -7.83 3.77 -10.11
C HIS A 131 -8.19 4.47 -8.80
N LEU A 132 -7.18 4.81 -7.98
CA LEU A 132 -7.42 5.46 -6.68
C LEU A 132 -8.08 6.82 -6.83
N THR A 133 -7.66 7.63 -7.81
CA THR A 133 -8.19 8.98 -7.99
C THR A 133 -9.50 9.01 -8.75
N THR A 134 -9.73 8.11 -9.71
CA THR A 134 -10.94 8.14 -10.57
C THR A 134 -12.06 7.25 -10.05
N ALA A 135 -11.75 6.06 -9.53
CA ALA A 135 -12.76 5.10 -9.09
C ALA A 135 -13.08 5.24 -7.59
N LEU A 136 -12.08 5.58 -6.78
CA LEU A 136 -12.21 5.68 -5.31
C LEU A 136 -12.15 7.13 -4.79
N ASP A 137 -12.02 8.13 -5.66
CA ASP A 137 -11.98 9.57 -5.31
C ASP A 137 -10.95 9.91 -4.21
N VAL A 138 -9.82 9.18 -4.20
CA VAL A 138 -8.74 9.42 -3.23
C VAL A 138 -8.06 10.74 -3.56
N GLU A 139 -7.96 11.62 -2.55
CA GLU A 139 -7.26 12.89 -2.68
C GLU A 139 -5.80 12.69 -3.09
N PRO A 140 -5.31 13.34 -4.18
CA PRO A 140 -3.94 13.16 -4.66
C PRO A 140 -2.85 13.41 -3.62
N SER A 141 -3.10 14.30 -2.65
CA SER A 141 -2.16 14.63 -1.55
C SER A 141 -1.90 13.44 -0.61
N ARG A 142 -2.79 12.43 -0.60
CA ARG A 142 -2.65 11.17 0.17
C ARG A 142 -1.82 10.11 -0.54
N ILE A 143 -1.46 10.35 -1.81
CA ILE A 143 -0.70 9.43 -2.64
C ILE A 143 0.70 9.99 -2.83
N GLN A 144 1.70 9.22 -2.45
CA GLN A 144 3.10 9.51 -2.74
C GLN A 144 3.56 8.59 -3.86
N ALA A 145 3.96 9.18 -4.98
CA ALA A 145 4.59 8.49 -6.11
C ALA A 145 5.82 9.29 -6.59
N PRO A 146 6.79 8.67 -7.29
CA PRO A 146 7.96 9.39 -7.78
C PRO A 146 7.58 10.55 -8.69
N GLU A 147 8.03 11.76 -8.37
CA GLU A 147 7.71 12.99 -9.12
C GLU A 147 8.05 12.89 -10.61
N ARG A 148 9.13 12.15 -10.95
CA ARG A 148 9.57 11.88 -12.33
C ARG A 148 8.50 11.22 -13.20
N PHE A 149 7.47 10.61 -12.60
CA PHE A 149 6.37 10.00 -13.35
C PHE A 149 5.29 11.01 -13.74
N GLY A 150 5.22 12.18 -13.10
CA GLY A 150 4.26 13.24 -13.45
C GLY A 150 2.79 12.82 -13.31
N LEU A 151 2.49 11.86 -12.43
CA LEU A 151 1.15 11.27 -12.26
C LEU A 151 0.23 12.05 -11.32
N LEU A 152 0.81 12.86 -10.43
CA LEU A 152 0.09 13.62 -9.41
C LEU A 152 0.33 15.11 -9.62
N PRO A 153 -0.63 15.97 -9.24
CA PRO A 153 -0.42 17.41 -9.24
C PRO A 153 0.80 17.75 -8.39
N THR A 154 1.71 18.57 -8.93
CA THR A 154 2.78 19.14 -8.12
C THR A 154 2.15 20.25 -7.31
N ASP A 155 1.83 20.00 -6.04
CA ASP A 155 1.44 21.09 -5.13
C ASP A 155 2.56 22.14 -5.15
N ARG A 156 2.17 23.37 -5.51
CA ARG A 156 3.04 24.56 -5.49
C ARG A 156 2.53 25.52 -4.43
#